data_AF-A0A553V3M8-F1
#
_entry.id   AF-A0A553V3M8-F1
#
_cell.length_a   1.000
_cell.length_b   1.000
_cell.length_c   1.000
_cell.angle_alpha   90.00
_cell.angle_beta   90.00
_cell.angle_gamma   90.00
#
_symmetry.space_group_name_H-M   'P 1'
#
loop_
_entity.id
_entity.type
_entity.pdbx_description
1 polymer ?
#
loop_
_entity_poly.entity_id
_entity_poly.type
_entity_poly.pdbx_seq_one_letter_code
_entity_poly.pdbx_strand_id
1 'polypeptide(L)'
;MSILDRLSRLLRANVNDLISKAEDPSKIIEQTLRDMRDAYNQARTEVAGSMAQQAKLEREANTNRKLSEEYGMKAEEAMRGGSEDLAREALRRKQNHADLAAGFDDQLKISTNNVDQLKTQLRALEAKIDEMESKQQLLLARHQTAKASETLEKASGFDKSGGAMSAFEDMERKVAAQEDKANAMHQLREEGDVDAQLANMGRGKALDDEFEALKLKVKGGQ
;
A
#
# COMPACT_ATOMS: atom_id res chain seq x y z
N MET A 1 -3.48 7.03 -20.14
CA MET A 1 -2.77 7.49 -18.94
C MET A 1 -2.76 6.34 -17.95
N SER A 2 -1.60 5.99 -17.41
CA SER A 2 -1.49 4.90 -16.44
C SER A 2 -2.20 5.27 -15.12
N ILE A 3 -2.65 4.27 -14.35
CA ILE A 3 -3.15 4.50 -12.99
C ILE A 3 -2.08 5.20 -12.14
N LEU A 4 -0.80 4.85 -12.38
CA LEU A 4 0.37 5.44 -11.73
C LEU A 4 0.48 6.93 -12.05
N ASP A 5 0.17 7.35 -13.28
CA ASP A 5 0.18 8.77 -13.67
C ASP A 5 -0.96 9.54 -13.00
N ARG A 6 -2.11 8.89 -12.79
CA ARG A 6 -3.25 9.49 -12.10
C ARG A 6 -2.97 9.62 -10.60
N LEU A 7 -2.47 8.56 -9.97
CA LEU A 7 -1.99 8.53 -8.59
C LEU A 7 -0.93 9.61 -8.36
N SER A 8 0.13 9.63 -9.17
CA SER A 8 1.23 10.59 -9.07
C SER A 8 0.75 12.03 -9.15
N ARG A 9 -0.22 12.34 -10.02
CA ARG A 9 -0.82 13.68 -10.09
C ARG A 9 -1.62 14.03 -8.83
N LEU A 10 -2.42 13.11 -8.31
CA LEU A 10 -3.20 13.34 -7.09
C LEU A 10 -2.30 13.49 -5.85
N LEU A 11 -1.18 12.76 -5.81
CA LEU A 11 -0.16 12.89 -4.76
C LEU A 11 0.59 14.22 -4.83
N ARG A 12 0.92 14.67 -6.04
CA ARG A 12 1.61 15.96 -6.28
C ARG A 12 0.67 17.16 -6.18
N ALA A 13 -0.64 16.95 -6.20
CA ALA A 13 -1.61 18.03 -6.13
C ALA A 13 -1.42 18.80 -4.81
N ASN A 14 -1.00 20.06 -4.93
CA ASN A 14 -0.86 20.93 -3.77
C ASN A 14 -2.24 21.45 -3.36
N VAL A 15 -2.75 20.88 -2.28
CA VAL A 15 -4.03 21.22 -1.66
C VAL A 15 -4.09 22.71 -1.31
N ASN A 16 -2.98 23.28 -0.84
CA ASN A 16 -2.94 24.68 -0.42
C ASN A 16 -3.10 25.63 -1.63
N ASP A 17 -2.58 25.24 -2.79
CA ASP A 17 -2.76 26.00 -4.04
C ASP A 17 -4.19 25.89 -4.58
N LEU A 18 -4.85 24.75 -4.39
CA LEU A 18 -6.25 24.56 -4.76
C LEU A 18 -7.18 25.39 -3.87
N ILE A 19 -6.92 25.42 -2.55
CA ILE A 19 -7.71 26.20 -1.59
C ILE A 19 -7.58 27.71 -1.83
N SER A 20 -6.36 28.20 -2.06
CA SER A 20 -6.10 29.65 -2.19
C SER A 20 -6.71 30.27 -3.46
N LYS A 21 -6.99 29.46 -4.48
CA LYS A 21 -7.56 29.90 -5.77
C LYS A 21 -9.05 29.63 -5.91
N ALA A 22 -9.67 28.96 -4.94
CA ALA A 22 -11.07 28.55 -5.00
C ALA A 22 -11.99 29.59 -4.35
N GLU A 23 -13.08 29.94 -5.03
CA GLU A 23 -14.18 30.73 -4.43
C GLU A 23 -14.92 29.94 -3.34
N ASP A 24 -15.02 28.61 -3.49
CA ASP A 24 -15.60 27.70 -2.49
C ASP A 24 -14.63 26.54 -2.19
N PRO A 25 -13.67 26.75 -1.27
CA PRO A 25 -12.66 25.75 -0.92
C PRO A 25 -13.24 24.43 -0.40
N SER A 26 -14.41 24.49 0.24
CA SER A 26 -15.08 23.30 0.81
C SER A 26 -15.52 22.35 -0.29
N LYS A 27 -16.15 22.86 -1.36
CA LYS A 27 -16.57 22.04 -2.50
C LYS A 27 -15.39 21.47 -3.29
N ILE A 28 -14.33 22.26 -3.46
CA ILE A 28 -13.13 21.79 -4.18
C ILE A 28 -12.47 20.63 -3.44
N ILE A 29 -12.34 20.71 -2.11
CA ILE A 29 -11.80 19.61 -1.30
C ILE A 29 -12.71 18.38 -1.34
N GLU A 30 -14.03 18.57 -1.25
CA GLU A 30 -14.97 17.47 -1.32
C GLU A 30 -14.89 16.74 -2.67
N GLN A 31 -14.79 17.49 -3.77
CA GLN A 31 -14.59 16.91 -5.10
C GLN A 31 -13.24 16.20 -5.21
N THR A 32 -12.17 16.82 -4.71
CA THR A 32 -10.84 16.22 -4.74
C THR A 32 -10.81 14.91 -3.94
N LEU A 33 -11.44 14.88 -2.76
CA LEU A 33 -11.58 13.67 -1.95
C LEU A 33 -12.35 12.57 -2.68
N ARG A 34 -13.44 12.90 -3.38
CA ARG A 34 -14.14 11.93 -4.24
C ARG A 34 -13.22 11.37 -5.30
N ASP A 35 -12.53 12.23 -6.05
CA ASP A 35 -11.65 11.81 -7.14
C ASP A 35 -10.49 10.93 -6.63
N MET A 36 -9.96 11.25 -5.44
CA MET A 36 -8.91 10.47 -4.79
C MET A 36 -9.41 9.11 -4.30
N ARG A 37 -10.60 9.03 -3.69
CA ARG A 37 -11.21 7.76 -3.27
C ARG A 37 -11.51 6.85 -4.47
N ASP A 38 -12.00 7.42 -5.57
CA ASP A 38 -12.24 6.68 -6.81
C ASP A 38 -10.93 6.16 -7.39
N ALA A 39 -9.89 7.00 -7.44
CA ALA A 39 -8.55 6.60 -7.87
C ALA A 39 -7.97 5.51 -6.96
N TYR A 40 -8.17 5.59 -5.64
CA TYR A 40 -7.74 4.59 -4.68
C TYR A 40 -8.40 3.24 -4.94
N ASN A 41 -9.72 3.21 -5.11
CA ASN A 41 -10.46 1.96 -5.38
C ASN A 41 -10.04 1.30 -6.70
N GLN A 42 -9.84 2.11 -7.74
CA GLN A 42 -9.35 1.64 -9.02
C GLN A 42 -7.93 1.07 -8.91
N ALA A 43 -7.03 1.81 -8.26
CA ALA A 43 -5.65 1.37 -8.04
C ALA A 43 -5.58 0.10 -7.20
N ARG A 44 -6.39 0.00 -6.14
CA ARG A 44 -6.48 -1.21 -5.31
C ARG A 44 -6.86 -2.44 -6.12
N THR A 45 -7.80 -2.31 -7.04
CA THR A 45 -8.22 -3.40 -7.94
C THR A 45 -7.08 -3.82 -8.87
N GLU A 46 -6.34 -2.86 -9.42
CA GLU A 46 -5.21 -3.13 -10.31
C GLU A 46 -4.01 -3.75 -9.57
N VAL A 47 -3.74 -3.30 -8.34
CA VAL A 47 -2.74 -3.92 -7.45
C VAL A 47 -3.13 -5.37 -7.17
N ALA A 48 -4.40 -5.64 -6.85
CA ALA A 48 -4.88 -6.99 -6.60
C ALA A 48 -4.75 -7.89 -7.84
N GLY A 49 -5.08 -7.38 -9.03
CA GLY A 49 -4.86 -8.09 -10.29
C GLY A 49 -3.39 -8.42 -10.54
N SER A 50 -2.50 -7.48 -10.27
CA SER A 50 -1.05 -7.66 -10.39
C SER A 50 -0.50 -8.67 -9.39
N MET A 51 -0.99 -8.66 -8.14
CA MET A 51 -0.67 -9.67 -7.12
C MET A 51 -1.17 -11.06 -7.52
N ALA A 52 -2.35 -11.17 -8.10
CA ALA A 52 -2.87 -12.45 -8.59
C ALA A 52 -2.02 -13.01 -9.72
N GLN A 53 -1.54 -12.15 -10.63
CA GLN A 53 -0.62 -12.54 -11.70
C GLN A 53 0.75 -12.96 -11.14
N GLN A 54 1.28 -12.23 -10.16
CA GLN A 54 2.50 -12.60 -9.45
C GLN A 54 2.38 -13.99 -8.80
N ALA A 55 1.29 -14.25 -8.06
CA ALA A 55 1.02 -15.56 -7.45
C ALA A 55 0.86 -16.68 -8.49
N LYS A 56 0.33 -16.36 -9.69
CA LYS A 56 0.30 -17.32 -10.80
C LYS A 56 1.71 -17.67 -11.26
N LEU A 57 2.57 -16.68 -11.51
CA LEU A 57 3.96 -16.90 -11.91
C LEU A 57 4.72 -17.75 -10.88
N GLU A 58 4.54 -17.46 -9.60
CA GLU A 58 5.14 -18.23 -8.51
C GLU A 58 4.68 -19.70 -8.51
N ARG A 59 3.39 -19.96 -8.74
CA ARG A 59 2.88 -21.34 -8.87
C ARG A 59 3.46 -22.06 -10.09
N GLU A 60 3.60 -21.39 -11.23
CA GLU A 60 4.20 -21.96 -12.44
C GLU A 60 5.67 -22.28 -12.23
N ALA A 61 6.43 -21.37 -11.60
CA ALA A 61 7.83 -21.60 -11.23
C ALA A 61 7.97 -22.81 -10.31
N ASN A 62 7.17 -22.87 -9.24
CA ASN A 62 7.17 -23.98 -8.29
C ASN A 62 6.79 -25.32 -8.95
N THR A 63 5.81 -25.32 -9.84
CA THR A 63 5.38 -26.53 -10.57
C THR A 63 6.52 -27.05 -11.45
N ASN A 64 7.20 -26.17 -12.18
CA ASN A 64 8.32 -26.56 -13.03
C ASN A 64 9.55 -27.01 -12.24
N ARG A 65 9.83 -26.42 -11.07
CA ARG A 65 10.88 -26.94 -10.17
C ARG A 65 10.59 -28.37 -9.72
N LYS A 66 9.37 -28.64 -9.26
CA LYS A 66 8.95 -30.00 -8.86
C LYS A 66 9.08 -30.99 -10.01
N LEU A 67 8.63 -30.63 -11.21
CA LEU A 67 8.78 -31.49 -12.39
C LEU A 67 10.26 -31.73 -12.72
N SER A 68 11.11 -30.71 -12.61
CA SER A 68 12.56 -30.85 -12.80
C SER A 68 13.16 -31.85 -11.79
N GLU A 69 12.80 -31.74 -10.50
CA GLU A 69 13.21 -32.67 -9.45
C GLU A 69 12.72 -34.10 -9.73
N GLU A 70 11.45 -34.27 -10.09
CA GLU A 70 10.87 -35.58 -10.45
C GLU A 70 11.58 -36.25 -11.62
N TYR A 71 11.89 -35.51 -12.68
CA TYR A 71 12.66 -36.04 -13.80
C TYR A 71 14.11 -36.33 -13.43
N GLY A 72 14.68 -35.60 -12.45
CA GLY A 72 15.95 -35.94 -11.85
C GLY A 72 15.92 -37.29 -11.14
N MET A 73 14.93 -37.54 -10.29
CA MET A 73 14.75 -38.84 -9.62
C MET A 73 14.54 -39.97 -10.63
N LYS A 74 13.73 -39.76 -11.68
CA LYS A 74 13.53 -40.74 -12.76
C LYS A 74 14.81 -41.04 -13.53
N ALA A 75 15.66 -40.04 -13.76
CA ALA A 75 16.96 -40.25 -14.39
C ALA A 75 17.88 -41.11 -13.51
N GLU A 76 17.92 -40.85 -12.20
CA GLU A 76 18.68 -41.67 -11.25
C GLU A 76 18.20 -43.13 -11.22
N GLU A 77 16.88 -43.34 -11.21
CA GLU A 77 16.28 -44.67 -11.25
C GLU A 77 16.63 -45.42 -12.54
N ALA A 78 16.50 -44.76 -13.70
CA ALA A 78 16.87 -45.34 -14.99
C ALA A 78 18.36 -45.72 -15.07
N MET A 79 19.25 -44.90 -14.48
CA MET A 79 20.68 -45.22 -14.36
C MET A 79 20.92 -46.44 -13.48
N ARG A 80 20.25 -46.55 -12.32
CA ARG A 80 20.34 -47.74 -11.46
C ARG A 80 19.82 -48.99 -12.15
N GLY A 81 18.81 -48.84 -13.00
CA GLY A 81 18.25 -49.90 -13.84
C GLY A 81 19.03 -50.22 -15.11
N GLY A 82 20.18 -49.56 -15.36
CA GLY A 82 21.04 -49.83 -16.51
C GLY A 82 20.50 -49.31 -17.86
N SER A 83 19.49 -48.46 -17.87
CA SER A 83 18.86 -47.92 -19.08
C SER A 83 19.33 -46.49 -19.36
N GLU A 84 20.52 -46.34 -19.96
CA GLU A 84 21.14 -45.04 -20.22
C GLU A 84 20.30 -44.12 -21.13
N ASP A 85 19.63 -44.67 -22.14
CA ASP A 85 18.80 -43.88 -23.07
C ASP A 85 17.60 -43.22 -22.35
N LEU A 86 16.96 -43.96 -21.43
CA LEU A 86 15.88 -43.43 -20.60
C LEU A 86 16.39 -42.38 -19.62
N ALA A 87 17.58 -42.58 -19.06
CA ALA A 87 18.21 -41.60 -18.18
C ALA A 87 18.52 -40.29 -18.91
N ARG A 88 19.06 -40.36 -20.14
CA ARG A 88 19.34 -39.16 -20.96
C ARG A 88 18.08 -38.39 -21.31
N GLU A 89 17.00 -39.08 -21.71
CA GLU A 89 15.72 -38.42 -22.00
C GLU A 89 15.11 -37.78 -20.74
N ALA A 90 15.17 -38.46 -19.58
CA ALA A 90 14.73 -37.89 -18.32
C ALA A 90 15.54 -36.63 -17.94
N LEU A 91 16.87 -36.65 -18.10
CA LEU A 91 17.73 -35.48 -17.88
C LEU A 91 17.40 -34.31 -18.83
N ARG A 92 17.08 -34.60 -20.10
CA ARG A 92 16.66 -33.57 -21.05
C ARG A 92 15.37 -32.89 -20.60
N ARG A 93 14.39 -33.67 -20.12
CA ARG A 93 13.14 -33.11 -19.58
C ARG A 93 13.36 -32.33 -18.28
N LYS A 94 14.22 -32.83 -17.40
CA LYS A 94 14.67 -32.09 -16.20
C LYS A 94 15.20 -30.72 -16.56
N GLN A 95 16.09 -30.65 -17.55
CA GLN A 95 16.68 -29.38 -18.01
C GLN A 95 15.61 -28.44 -18.56
N ASN A 96 14.73 -28.92 -19.44
CA ASN A 96 13.66 -28.09 -19.99
C ASN A 96 12.79 -27.46 -18.89
N HIS A 97 12.40 -28.23 -17.87
CA HIS A 97 11.63 -27.71 -16.74
C HIS A 97 12.44 -26.78 -15.83
N ALA A 98 13.74 -27.02 -15.66
CA ALA A 98 14.62 -26.09 -14.94
C ALA A 98 14.69 -24.73 -15.64
N ASP A 99 14.85 -24.73 -16.97
CA ASP A 99 14.92 -23.51 -17.78
C ASP A 99 13.58 -22.73 -17.74
N LEU A 100 12.44 -23.44 -17.80
CA LEU A 100 11.12 -22.83 -17.63
C LEU A 100 10.95 -22.22 -16.24
N ALA A 101 11.36 -22.93 -15.18
CA ALA A 101 11.31 -22.40 -13.81
C ALA A 101 12.14 -21.12 -13.67
N ALA A 102 13.36 -21.10 -14.22
CA ALA A 102 14.22 -19.93 -14.24
C ALA A 102 13.58 -18.75 -14.98
N GLY A 103 12.96 -18.99 -16.13
CA GLY A 103 12.23 -17.96 -16.87
C GLY A 103 11.05 -17.37 -16.09
N PHE A 104 10.28 -18.21 -15.39
CA PHE A 104 9.20 -17.73 -14.51
C PHE A 104 9.74 -16.95 -13.31
N ASP A 105 10.87 -17.34 -12.74
CA ASP A 105 11.51 -16.62 -11.64
C ASP A 105 11.98 -15.22 -12.02
N ASP A 106 12.56 -15.07 -13.20
CA ASP A 106 12.96 -13.75 -13.69
C ASP A 106 11.74 -12.85 -13.92
N GLN A 107 10.66 -13.41 -14.48
CA GLN A 107 9.40 -12.67 -14.61
C GLN A 107 8.78 -12.33 -13.24
N LEU A 108 8.91 -13.23 -12.25
CA LEU A 108 8.43 -13.01 -10.89
C LEU A 108 9.18 -11.86 -10.20
N LYS A 109 10.50 -11.76 -10.38
CA LYS A 109 11.31 -10.64 -9.84
C LYS A 109 10.83 -9.30 -10.39
N ILE A 110 10.62 -9.21 -11.70
CA ILE A 110 10.10 -8.00 -12.35
C ILE A 110 8.71 -7.65 -11.81
N SER A 111 7.82 -8.66 -11.73
CA SER A 111 6.46 -8.47 -11.22
C SER A 111 6.44 -8.03 -9.75
N THR A 112 7.36 -8.54 -8.92
CA THR A 112 7.47 -8.21 -7.50
C THR A 112 7.79 -6.72 -7.33
N ASN A 113 8.79 -6.21 -8.05
CA ASN A 113 9.16 -4.80 -8.00
C ASN A 113 7.98 -3.89 -8.40
N ASN A 114 7.23 -4.26 -9.45
CA ASN A 114 6.06 -3.49 -9.89
C ASN A 114 4.94 -3.48 -8.85
N VAL A 115 4.64 -4.64 -8.26
CA VAL A 115 3.61 -4.78 -7.22
C VAL A 115 3.99 -3.97 -5.98
N ASP A 116 5.26 -3.96 -5.58
CA ASP A 116 5.72 -3.22 -4.40
C ASP A 116 5.70 -1.70 -4.63
N GLN A 117 6.05 -1.23 -5.83
CA GLN A 117 5.87 0.17 -6.21
C GLN A 117 4.38 0.58 -6.18
N LEU A 118 3.50 -0.25 -6.73
CA LEU A 118 2.06 -0.02 -6.72
C LEU A 118 1.50 0.05 -5.29
N LYS A 119 1.88 -0.88 -4.41
CA LYS A 119 1.50 -0.86 -2.99
C LYS A 119 1.98 0.40 -2.28
N THR A 120 3.22 0.82 -2.53
CA THR A 120 3.80 2.03 -1.93
C THR A 120 3.01 3.28 -2.34
N GLN A 121 2.69 3.41 -3.62
CA GLN A 121 1.89 4.52 -4.11
C GLN A 121 0.45 4.48 -3.60
N LEU A 122 -0.14 3.31 -3.46
CA LEU A 122 -1.49 3.16 -2.90
C LEU A 122 -1.54 3.62 -1.44
N ARG A 123 -0.55 3.24 -0.62
CA ARG A 123 -0.41 3.72 0.77
C ARG A 123 -0.19 5.22 0.84
N ALA A 124 0.62 5.77 -0.07
CA ALA A 124 0.81 7.21 -0.15
C ALA A 124 -0.50 7.94 -0.50
N LEU A 125 -1.34 7.36 -1.35
CA LEU A 125 -2.63 7.96 -1.71
C LEU A 125 -3.61 7.91 -0.53
N GLU A 126 -3.69 6.78 0.16
CA GLU A 126 -4.46 6.64 1.40
C GLU A 126 -4.04 7.69 2.43
N ALA A 127 -2.73 7.80 2.63
CA ALA A 127 -2.13 8.80 3.49
C ALA A 127 -2.55 10.25 3.15
N LYS A 128 -2.65 10.55 1.85
CA LYS A 128 -3.05 11.86 1.34
C LYS A 128 -4.56 12.10 1.44
N ILE A 129 -5.38 11.04 1.31
CA ILE A 129 -6.82 11.11 1.55
C ILE A 129 -7.07 11.49 3.01
N ASP A 130 -6.41 10.86 3.98
CA ASP A 130 -6.57 11.19 5.40
C ASP A 130 -6.21 12.67 5.71
N GLU A 131 -5.12 13.17 5.11
CA GLU A 131 -4.71 14.57 5.24
C GLU A 131 -5.80 15.50 4.70
N MET A 132 -6.38 15.14 3.55
CA MET A 132 -7.45 15.90 2.90
C MET A 132 -8.75 15.90 3.70
N GLU A 133 -9.11 14.77 4.31
CA GLU A 133 -10.28 14.67 5.19
C GLU A 133 -10.11 15.54 6.44
N SER A 134 -8.91 15.54 7.03
CA SER A 134 -8.60 16.40 8.18
C SER A 134 -8.72 17.89 7.83
N LYS A 135 -8.20 18.29 6.66
CA LYS A 135 -8.33 19.65 6.13
C LYS A 135 -9.78 20.02 5.83
N GLN A 136 -10.58 19.09 5.31
CA GLN A 136 -12.00 19.29 5.07
C GLN A 136 -12.74 19.60 6.38
N GLN A 137 -12.50 18.80 7.42
CA GLN A 137 -13.13 18.98 8.74
C GLN A 137 -12.77 20.33 9.35
N LEU A 138 -11.49 20.72 9.29
CA LEU A 138 -11.03 22.02 9.77
C LEU A 138 -11.71 23.19 9.04
N LEU A 139 -11.83 23.11 7.71
CA LEU A 139 -12.49 24.17 6.93
C LEU A 139 -13.98 24.24 7.20
N LEU A 140 -14.65 23.10 7.38
CA LEU A 140 -16.06 23.07 7.77
C LEU A 140 -16.25 23.74 9.13
N ALA A 141 -15.38 23.44 10.10
CA ALA A 141 -15.42 24.03 11.43
C ALA A 141 -15.20 25.55 11.38
N ARG A 142 -14.19 26.02 10.65
CA ARG A 142 -13.94 27.46 10.44
C ARG A 142 -15.11 28.16 9.76
N HIS A 143 -15.72 27.52 8.75
CA HIS A 143 -16.88 28.07 8.07
C HIS A 143 -18.08 28.19 9.02
N GLN A 144 -18.32 27.19 9.87
CA GLN A 144 -19.37 27.25 10.90
C GLN A 144 -19.12 28.38 11.91
N THR A 145 -17.89 28.53 12.41
CA THR A 145 -17.52 29.62 13.33
C THR A 145 -17.70 31.00 12.68
N ALA A 146 -17.28 31.17 11.43
CA ALA A 146 -17.45 32.43 10.69
C ALA A 146 -18.94 32.78 10.50
N LYS A 147 -19.77 31.78 10.14
CA LYS A 147 -21.22 31.95 9.98
C LYS A 147 -21.92 32.27 11.30
N ALA A 148 -21.50 31.64 12.39
CA ALA A 148 -22.00 31.93 13.73
C ALA A 148 -21.64 33.36 14.16
N SER A 149 -20.42 33.80 13.88
CA SER A 149 -19.96 35.17 14.14
C SER A 149 -20.74 36.21 13.34
N GLU A 150 -20.97 35.98 12.04
CA GLU A 150 -21.78 36.85 11.18
C GLU A 150 -23.24 36.90 11.66
N THR A 151 -23.79 35.76 12.09
CA THR A 151 -25.14 35.69 12.65
C THR A 151 -25.22 36.45 13.98
N LEU A 152 -24.20 36.34 14.83
CA LEU A 152 -24.09 37.10 16.07
C LEU A 152 -23.95 38.60 15.80
N GLU A 153 -23.17 39.02 14.80
CA GLU A 153 -23.03 40.44 14.43
C GLU A 153 -24.38 41.00 13.95
N LYS A 154 -25.10 40.27 13.09
CA LYS A 154 -26.46 40.63 12.66
C LYS A 154 -27.46 40.61 13.82
N ALA A 155 -27.33 39.66 14.74
CA ALA A 155 -28.17 39.54 15.92
C ALA A 155 -27.82 40.56 17.02
N SER A 156 -26.60 41.08 17.08
CA SER A 156 -26.15 42.07 18.07
C SER A 156 -26.76 43.47 17.86
N GLY A 157 -27.40 43.69 16.70
CA GLY A 157 -28.34 44.78 16.48
C GLY A 157 -29.73 44.56 17.10
N PHE A 158 -29.98 43.39 17.71
CA PHE A 158 -31.23 43.01 18.37
C PHE A 158 -30.93 42.51 19.79
N ASP A 159 -31.72 42.93 20.76
CA ASP A 159 -31.35 42.94 22.18
C ASP A 159 -30.98 41.55 22.78
N LYS A 160 -30.12 41.60 23.80
CA LYS A 160 -29.41 40.54 24.51
C LYS A 160 -30.12 39.18 24.64
N SER A 161 -29.43 38.08 24.31
CA SER A 161 -29.57 36.82 25.07
C SER A 161 -28.30 35.95 24.98
N GLY A 162 -27.80 35.48 26.13
CA GLY A 162 -26.52 34.76 26.28
C GLY A 162 -26.40 33.39 25.61
N GLY A 163 -27.37 32.95 24.81
CA GLY A 163 -27.32 31.66 24.11
C GLY A 163 -26.33 31.61 22.95
N ALA A 164 -26.10 32.73 22.25
CA ALA A 164 -25.20 32.77 21.09
C ALA A 164 -23.71 32.71 21.50
N MET A 165 -23.37 33.23 22.69
CA MET A 165 -22.00 33.21 23.23
C MET A 165 -21.63 31.80 23.73
N SER A 166 -22.57 31.09 24.37
CA SER A 166 -22.39 29.68 24.76
C SER A 166 -22.22 28.75 23.55
N ALA A 167 -22.97 28.99 22.46
CA ALA A 167 -22.81 28.21 21.22
C ALA A 167 -21.45 28.44 20.54
N PHE A 168 -20.89 29.64 20.67
CA PHE A 168 -19.54 29.96 20.19
C PHE A 168 -18.45 29.25 21.01
N GLU A 169 -18.53 29.29 22.35
CA GLU A 169 -17.59 28.58 23.23
C GLU A 169 -17.61 27.05 23.05
N ASP A 170 -18.78 26.47 22.76
CA ASP A 170 -18.89 25.03 22.47
C ASP A 170 -18.32 24.67 21.10
N MET A 171 -18.42 25.58 20.13
CA MET A 171 -17.85 25.40 18.80
C MET A 171 -16.34 25.57 18.81
N GLU A 172 -15.81 26.57 19.51
CA GLU A 172 -14.37 26.79 19.71
C GLU A 172 -13.71 25.59 20.40
N ARG A 173 -14.35 25.05 21.46
CA ARG A 173 -13.91 23.82 22.12
C ARG A 173 -13.92 22.60 21.18
N LYS A 174 -14.91 22.49 20.29
CA LYS A 174 -14.96 21.41 19.28
C LYS A 174 -13.87 21.56 18.23
N VAL A 175 -13.59 22.77 17.76
CA VAL A 175 -12.53 23.03 16.77
C VAL A 175 -11.17 22.71 17.39
N ALA A 176 -10.88 23.21 18.60
CA ALA A 176 -9.65 22.92 19.31
C ALA A 176 -9.48 21.41 19.54
N ALA A 177 -10.53 20.71 19.99
CA ALA A 177 -10.49 19.26 20.16
C ALA A 177 -10.29 18.50 18.84
N GLN A 178 -10.79 19.02 17.70
CA GLN A 178 -10.55 18.43 16.38
C GLN A 178 -9.12 18.70 15.88
N GLU A 179 -8.58 19.90 16.11
CA GLU A 179 -7.18 20.25 15.79
C GLU A 179 -6.21 19.38 16.61
N ASP A 180 -6.46 19.22 17.92
CA ASP A 180 -5.69 18.36 18.80
C ASP A 180 -5.77 16.89 18.35
N LYS A 181 -6.96 16.43 17.95
CA LYS A 181 -7.15 15.06 17.43
C LYS A 181 -6.44 14.84 16.08
N ALA A 182 -6.47 15.82 15.19
CA ALA A 182 -5.76 15.76 13.92
C ALA A 182 -4.23 15.71 14.13
N ASN A 183 -3.71 16.49 15.08
CA ASN A 183 -2.30 16.46 15.47
C ASN A 183 -1.90 15.12 16.10
N ALA A 184 -2.73 14.57 17.00
CA ALA A 184 -2.49 13.27 17.63
C ALA A 184 -2.54 12.10 16.63
N MET A 185 -3.46 12.14 15.66
CA MET A 185 -3.53 11.16 14.58
C MET A 185 -2.29 11.20 13.69
N HIS A 186 -1.74 12.40 13.43
CA HIS A 186 -0.50 12.55 12.69
C HIS A 186 0.70 11.92 13.44
N GLN A 187 0.81 12.13 14.74
CA GLN A 187 1.88 11.57 15.57
C GLN A 187 1.82 10.04 15.66
N LEU A 188 0.62 9.47 15.84
CA LEU A 188 0.43 8.00 15.88
C LEU A 188 0.83 7.32 14.55
N ARG A 189 0.65 8.01 13.41
CA ARG A 189 1.01 7.46 12.11
C ARG A 189 2.52 7.47 11.86
N GLU A 190 3.25 8.44 12.43
CA GLU A 190 4.72 8.45 12.44
C GLU A 190 5.27 7.30 13.29
N GLU A 191 4.70 7.05 14.48
CA GLU A 191 5.11 5.94 15.35
C GLU A 191 4.83 4.56 14.71
N GLY A 192 3.66 4.37 14.09
CA GLY A 192 3.30 3.10 13.43
C GLY A 192 4.18 2.73 12.23
N ASP A 193 4.72 3.73 11.51
CA ASP A 193 5.64 3.51 10.40
C ASP A 193 7.05 3.12 10.91
N VAL A 194 7.46 3.64 12.07
CA VAL A 194 8.71 3.26 12.76
C VAL A 194 8.63 1.82 13.29
N ASP A 195 7.52 1.42 13.90
CA ASP A 195 7.32 0.05 14.40
C ASP A 195 7.25 -0.98 13.26
N ALA A 196 6.63 -0.62 12.14
CA ALA A 196 6.61 -1.46 10.94
C ALA A 196 8.02 -1.64 10.34
N GLN A 197 8.86 -0.61 10.38
CA GLN A 197 10.26 -0.68 9.96
C GLN A 197 11.10 -1.58 10.89
N LEU A 198 10.88 -1.50 12.21
CA LEU A 198 11.54 -2.36 13.20
C LEU A 198 11.14 -3.84 13.07
N ALA A 199 9.86 -4.14 12.85
CA ALA A 199 9.37 -5.51 12.66
C ALA A 199 9.89 -6.16 11.37
N ASN A 200 10.17 -5.36 10.33
CA ASN A 200 10.78 -5.85 9.10
C ASN A 200 12.28 -6.16 9.27
N MET A 201 13.01 -5.41 10.09
CA MET A 201 14.42 -5.73 10.41
C MET A 201 14.56 -7.06 11.17
N GLY A 202 13.59 -7.43 12.01
CA GLY A 202 13.61 -8.69 12.76
C GLY A 202 13.43 -9.95 11.88
N ARG A 203 12.68 -9.86 10.77
CA ARG A 203 12.45 -10.98 9.85
C ARG A 203 13.65 -11.31 8.95
N GLY A 204 14.52 -10.34 8.67
CA GLY A 204 15.73 -10.56 7.89
C GLY A 204 16.73 -11.50 8.59
N LYS A 205 16.90 -11.34 9.91
CA LYS A 205 17.82 -12.17 10.70
C LYS A 205 17.40 -13.64 10.81
N ALA A 206 16.11 -13.91 10.96
CA ALA A 206 15.61 -15.28 11.08
C ALA A 206 15.78 -16.11 9.78
N LEU A 207 15.73 -15.45 8.62
CA LEU A 207 15.96 -16.06 7.31
C LEU A 207 17.44 -16.41 7.07
N ASP A 208 18.34 -15.54 7.52
CA ASP A 208 19.79 -15.79 7.47
C ASP A 208 20.20 -16.95 8.40
N ASP A 209 19.57 -17.06 9.57
CA ASP A 209 19.80 -18.15 10.53
C ASP A 209 19.31 -19.53 10.00
N GLU A 210 18.19 -19.58 9.28
CA GLU A 210 17.70 -20.81 8.62
C GLU A 210 18.61 -21.28 7.47
N PHE A 211 19.26 -20.35 6.76
CA PHE A 211 20.18 -20.66 5.66
C PHE A 211 21.50 -21.27 6.15
N GLU A 212 22.04 -20.80 7.27
CA GLU A 212 23.19 -21.41 7.96
C GLU A 212 22.90 -22.86 8.39
N ALA A 213 21.71 -23.12 8.94
CA ALA A 213 21.29 -24.45 9.39
C ALA A 213 21.20 -25.47 8.23
N LEU A 214 20.78 -25.04 7.04
CA LEU A 214 20.69 -25.91 5.85
C LEU A 214 22.09 -26.35 5.36
N LYS A 215 23.08 -25.46 5.42
CA LYS A 215 24.47 -25.71 5.01
C LYS A 215 25.13 -26.82 5.84
N LEU A 216 24.82 -26.88 7.13
CA LEU A 216 25.34 -27.88 8.06
C LEU A 216 24.76 -29.28 7.76
N LYS A 217 23.51 -29.37 7.31
CA LYS A 217 22.83 -30.64 7.02
C LYS A 217 23.40 -31.37 5.79
N VAL A 218 23.83 -30.63 4.77
CA VAL A 218 24.39 -31.21 3.53
C VAL A 218 25.81 -31.74 3.74
N LYS A 219 26.58 -31.17 4.67
CA LYS A 219 27.94 -31.64 5.01
C LYS A 219 27.97 -32.85 5.93
N GLY A 220 26.92 -33.11 6.71
CA GLY A 220 26.85 -34.22 7.66
C GLY A 220 26.39 -35.56 7.07
N GLY A 221 26.14 -35.63 5.76
CA GLY A 221 25.66 -36.84 5.06
C GLY A 221 26.72 -37.58 4.25
N GLN A 222 28.01 -37.30 4.48
CA GLN A 222 29.15 -38.04 3.90
C GLN A 222 29.75 -39.02 4.91
#